data_AF-A0AAV5MK56-F1
#
_entry.id   AF-A0AAV5MK56-F1
#
_cell.length_a   1.000
_cell.length_b   1.000
_cell.length_c   1.000
_cell.angle_alpha   90.00
_cell.angle_beta   90.00
_cell.angle_gamma   90.00
#
_symmetry.space_group_name_H-M   'P 1'
#
loop_
_entity.id
_entity.type
_entity.pdbx_description
1 polymer ?
#
loop_
_entity_poly.entity_id
_entity_poly.type
_entity_poly.pdbx_seq_one_letter_code
_entity_poly.pdbx_strand_id
1 'polypeptide(L)'
;MWNLARFAASSLRRRLRLFSTAIPGACIIHKRGADILHDPWFSKDTGFPSSERDRLGLRGLLPPRVMSFEQQYARFNLGVRQPRLEGEEYLSIVGEFMEAVVKRWPKAIIQFEDFQMKWAFETLKQYRKRFCIFNDDIQGTAGVALVGLLGTVRAQGQPLADFANQKIVVVGVGTLLFHLIQFLWLPDSSAGLGVLNMAVQAVSKMTANNETAARNFFLIDKDVSFSAFKLQQSFLSPLHTLLYVLYDI
;
A
#
# COMPACT_ATOMS: atom_id res chain seq x y z
N MET A 1 24.20 -7.62 40.79
CA MET A 1 24.98 -7.30 39.57
C MET A 1 24.18 -6.37 38.64
N TRP A 2 23.81 -5.20 39.17
CA TRP A 2 22.88 -4.23 38.55
C TRP A 2 23.48 -2.82 38.64
N ASN A 3 24.74 -2.62 38.21
CA ASN A 3 25.39 -1.30 38.31
C ASN A 3 26.46 -1.01 37.23
N LEU A 4 26.34 -1.57 36.02
CA LEU A 4 27.29 -1.32 34.92
C LEU A 4 26.67 -0.77 33.63
N ALA A 5 25.38 -0.40 33.65
CA ALA A 5 24.66 0.12 32.48
C ALA A 5 24.30 1.62 32.59
N ARG A 6 25.03 2.41 33.39
CA ARG A 6 24.77 3.86 33.55
C ARG A 6 25.88 4.79 33.04
N PHE A 7 26.95 4.29 32.45
CA PHE A 7 28.10 5.13 32.06
C PHE A 7 28.36 5.27 30.55
N ALA A 8 27.43 4.84 29.69
CA ALA A 8 27.55 5.03 28.24
C ALA A 8 26.37 5.81 27.62
N ALA A 9 25.72 6.66 28.41
CA ALA A 9 24.51 7.42 28.00
C ALA A 9 24.70 8.94 28.01
N SER A 10 25.94 9.45 27.94
CA SER A 10 26.22 10.90 28.00
C SER A 10 26.94 11.50 26.77
N SER A 11 27.22 10.75 25.71
CA SER A 11 27.97 11.29 24.54
C SER A 11 27.26 11.24 23.19
N LEU A 12 26.05 10.70 23.06
CA LEU A 12 25.24 10.89 21.85
C LEU A 12 24.15 11.95 22.10
N ARG A 13 24.53 13.23 21.98
CA ARG A 13 23.55 14.26 21.59
C ARG A 13 23.06 13.88 20.19
N ARG A 14 21.98 13.09 20.13
CA ARG A 14 21.13 13.03 18.93
C ARG A 14 20.79 14.48 18.60
N ARG A 15 21.39 15.01 17.53
CA ARG A 15 20.80 16.13 16.80
C ARG A 15 19.44 15.63 16.31
N LEU A 16 18.42 15.81 17.14
CA LEU A 16 17.05 15.84 16.68
C LEU A 16 17.02 16.95 15.63
N ARG A 17 17.05 16.57 14.35
CA ARG A 17 16.58 17.48 13.31
C ARG A 17 15.11 17.69 13.62
N LEU A 18 14.81 18.78 14.30
CA LEU A 18 13.47 19.34 14.33
C LEU A 18 13.14 19.61 12.85
N PHE A 19 12.38 18.71 12.24
CA PHE A 19 11.71 19.02 10.98
C PHE A 19 10.69 20.11 11.34
N SER A 20 11.10 21.35 11.15
CA SER A 20 10.20 22.48 11.26
C SER A 20 9.13 22.31 10.19
N THR A 21 7.87 22.20 10.61
CA THR A 21 6.70 22.26 9.72
C THR A 21 6.40 23.69 9.26
N ALA A 22 7.22 24.67 9.65
CA ALA A 22 7.14 26.01 9.11
C ALA A 22 7.40 25.95 7.61
N ILE A 23 6.36 26.22 6.82
CA ILE A 23 6.52 26.53 5.40
C ILE A 23 7.56 27.65 5.33
N PRO A 24 8.75 27.42 4.75
CA PRO A 24 9.72 28.48 4.61
C PRO A 24 9.02 29.64 3.91
N GLY A 25 9.12 30.85 4.46
CA GLY A 25 8.64 32.04 3.77
C GLY A 25 9.27 32.16 2.37
N ALA A 26 8.81 33.13 1.58
CA ALA A 26 9.32 33.34 0.23
C ALA A 26 10.86 33.27 0.18
N CYS A 27 11.39 32.26 -0.50
CA CYS A 27 12.83 32.02 -0.60
C CYS A 27 13.40 32.77 -1.80
N ILE A 28 14.50 33.49 -1.61
CA ILE A 28 15.20 34.16 -2.72
C ILE A 28 15.94 33.09 -3.52
N ILE A 29 15.55 32.94 -4.79
CA ILE A 29 16.19 32.02 -5.73
C ILE A 29 17.23 32.80 -6.53
N HIS A 30 18.47 32.32 -6.53
CA HIS A 30 19.57 32.90 -7.30
C HIS A 30 19.73 32.29 -8.70
N LYS A 31 19.01 31.20 -9.02
CA LYS A 31 19.01 30.57 -10.35
C LYS A 31 18.30 31.44 -11.38
N ARG A 32 18.82 31.48 -12.61
CA ARG A 32 18.27 32.25 -13.75
C ARG A 32 18.50 31.49 -15.07
N GLY A 33 17.87 31.95 -16.15
CA GLY A 33 18.07 31.38 -17.48
C GLY A 33 17.69 29.90 -17.55
N ALA A 34 18.49 29.10 -18.25
CA ALA A 34 18.24 27.65 -18.35
C ALA A 34 18.32 26.92 -17.00
N ASP A 35 19.12 27.41 -16.04
CA ASP A 35 19.36 26.72 -14.76
C ASP A 35 18.09 26.59 -13.90
N ILE A 36 17.19 27.57 -13.96
CA ILE A 36 15.91 27.51 -13.24
C ILE A 36 14.90 26.61 -13.96
N LEU A 37 14.99 26.48 -15.29
CA LEU A 37 14.11 25.60 -16.06
C LEU A 37 14.42 24.11 -15.82
N HIS A 38 15.67 23.79 -15.52
CA HIS A 38 16.10 22.42 -15.20
C HIS A 38 15.98 22.07 -13.72
N ASP A 39 15.50 22.99 -12.87
CA ASP A 39 15.23 22.70 -11.46
C ASP A 39 13.73 22.42 -11.25
N PRO A 40 13.33 21.16 -10.98
CA PRO A 40 11.92 20.80 -10.78
C PRO A 40 11.29 21.46 -9.56
N TRP A 41 12.09 22.00 -8.62
CA TRP A 41 11.57 22.72 -7.46
C TRP A 41 11.09 24.13 -7.79
N PHE A 42 11.61 24.74 -8.86
CA PHE A 42 11.35 26.15 -9.18
C PHE A 42 10.79 26.39 -10.58
N SER A 43 10.97 25.43 -11.51
CA SER A 43 10.40 25.55 -12.85
C SER A 43 8.88 25.57 -12.79
N LYS A 44 8.29 26.51 -13.52
CA LYS A 44 6.85 26.58 -13.80
C LYS A 44 6.56 26.29 -15.27
N ASP A 45 7.57 25.86 -16.03
CA ASP A 45 7.55 25.74 -17.49
C ASP A 45 6.90 26.97 -18.16
N THR A 46 5.90 26.76 -19.01
CA THR A 46 5.18 27.84 -19.69
C THR A 46 4.33 28.72 -18.75
N GLY A 47 4.24 28.37 -17.47
CA GLY A 47 3.50 29.11 -16.45
C GLY A 47 4.21 30.31 -15.85
N PHE A 48 5.47 30.58 -16.18
CA PHE A 48 6.13 31.82 -15.76
C PHE A 48 5.41 33.05 -16.36
N PRO A 49 4.91 34.00 -15.54
CA PRO A 49 4.39 35.28 -16.03
C PRO A 49 5.47 36.09 -16.72
N SER A 50 5.08 36.99 -17.62
CA SER A 50 6.01 37.83 -18.39
C SER A 50 7.02 38.58 -17.50
N SER A 51 6.57 39.13 -16.37
CA SER A 51 7.44 39.82 -15.40
C SER A 51 8.48 38.92 -14.75
N GLU A 52 8.12 37.67 -14.44
CA GLU A 52 9.09 36.68 -13.93
C GLU A 52 10.06 36.28 -15.03
N ARG A 53 9.59 36.12 -16.28
CA ARG A 53 10.46 35.81 -17.41
C ARG A 53 11.50 36.90 -17.65
N ASP A 54 11.12 38.17 -17.54
CA ASP A 54 12.04 39.30 -17.64
C ASP A 54 13.08 39.27 -16.51
N ARG A 55 12.61 39.16 -15.27
CA ARG A 55 13.48 39.15 -14.08
C ARG A 55 14.42 37.95 -14.03
N LEU A 56 13.99 36.79 -14.54
CA LEU A 56 14.75 35.53 -14.47
C LEU A 56 15.54 35.24 -15.76
N GLY A 57 15.49 36.11 -16.77
CA GLY A 57 16.22 35.91 -18.03
C GLY A 57 15.68 34.74 -18.87
N LEU A 58 14.36 34.53 -18.87
CA LEU A 58 13.68 33.44 -19.58
C LEU A 58 13.10 33.86 -20.95
N ARG A 59 13.22 35.14 -21.32
CA ARG A 59 12.80 35.62 -22.63
C ARG A 59 13.58 34.89 -23.72
N GLY A 60 12.88 34.40 -24.74
CA GLY A 60 13.46 33.60 -25.83
C GLY A 60 13.71 32.13 -25.48
N LEU A 61 13.72 31.75 -24.20
CA LEU A 61 13.90 30.36 -23.76
C LEU A 61 12.59 29.57 -23.65
N LEU A 62 11.46 30.27 -23.57
CA LEU A 62 10.13 29.68 -23.49
C LEU A 62 9.23 30.23 -24.61
N PRO A 63 8.29 29.43 -25.14
CA PRO A 63 7.26 29.92 -26.06
C PRO A 63 6.53 31.15 -25.51
N PRO A 64 6.12 32.11 -26.34
CA PRO A 64 5.58 33.40 -25.88
C PRO A 64 4.27 33.29 -25.09
N ARG A 65 3.53 32.20 -25.28
CA ARG A 65 2.29 31.94 -24.56
C ARG A 65 2.58 31.60 -23.09
N VAL A 66 1.94 32.32 -22.18
CA VAL A 66 1.87 31.96 -20.77
C VAL A 66 0.66 31.06 -20.56
N MET A 67 0.85 29.92 -19.90
CA MET A 67 -0.19 28.92 -19.68
C MET A 67 -0.49 28.76 -18.20
N SER A 68 -1.77 28.74 -17.83
CA SER A 68 -2.16 28.39 -16.45
C SER A 68 -1.82 26.92 -16.16
N PHE A 69 -1.79 26.55 -14.88
CA PHE A 69 -1.54 25.16 -14.47
C PHE A 69 -2.56 24.20 -15.12
N GLU A 70 -3.83 24.57 -15.14
CA GLU A 70 -4.92 23.79 -15.74
C GLU A 70 -4.73 23.61 -17.24
N GLN A 71 -4.28 24.65 -17.94
CA GLN A 71 -4.00 24.57 -19.37
C GLN A 71 -2.79 23.69 -19.67
N GLN A 72 -1.77 23.72 -18.81
CA GLN A 72 -0.60 22.85 -18.93
C GLN A 72 -1.02 21.39 -18.69
N TYR A 73 -1.76 21.13 -17.60
CA TYR A 73 -2.31 19.82 -17.27
C TYR A 73 -3.17 19.26 -18.40
N ALA A 74 -4.05 20.06 -19.00
CA ALA A 74 -4.92 19.63 -20.09
C ALA A 74 -4.16 19.19 -21.36
N ARG A 75 -2.91 19.63 -21.55
CA ARG A 75 -2.05 19.16 -22.66
C ARG A 75 -1.45 17.79 -22.39
N PHE A 76 -1.34 17.38 -21.13
CA PHE A 76 -0.79 16.09 -20.73
C PHE A 76 -1.87 15.00 -20.80
N ASN A 77 -2.26 14.62 -22.02
CA ASN A 77 -2.91 13.33 -22.28
C ASN A 77 -1.94 12.41 -23.01
N LEU A 78 -0.99 11.84 -22.24
CA LEU A 78 0.14 11.05 -22.75
C LEU A 78 -0.15 9.54 -22.84
N GLY A 79 -1.40 9.12 -22.61
CA GLY A 79 -1.77 7.71 -22.67
C GLY A 79 -1.65 7.15 -24.10
N VAL A 80 -1.22 5.90 -24.22
CA VAL A 80 -1.32 5.15 -25.47
C VAL A 80 -2.80 5.01 -25.83
N ARG A 81 -3.17 5.42 -27.05
CA ARG A 81 -4.56 5.42 -27.52
C ARG A 81 -4.98 4.04 -28.04
N GLN A 82 -5.00 3.06 -27.15
CA GLN A 82 -5.46 1.71 -27.44
C GLN A 82 -6.18 1.09 -26.23
N PRO A 83 -7.01 0.06 -26.42
CA PRO A 83 -7.55 -0.73 -25.32
C PRO A 83 -6.44 -1.29 -24.43
N ARG A 84 -6.74 -1.48 -23.14
CA ARG A 84 -5.78 -2.09 -22.21
C ARG A 84 -5.51 -3.53 -22.66
N LEU A 85 -4.24 -3.92 -22.57
CA LEU A 85 -3.84 -5.30 -22.80
C LEU A 85 -4.44 -6.18 -21.69
N GLU A 86 -4.74 -7.43 -22.04
CA GLU A 86 -5.30 -8.42 -21.13
C GLU A 86 -4.55 -9.76 -21.24
N GLY A 87 -4.77 -10.64 -20.27
CA GLY A 87 -4.23 -12.00 -20.28
C GLY A 87 -2.71 -12.06 -20.26
N GLU A 88 -2.15 -12.99 -21.04
CA GLU A 88 -0.71 -13.25 -21.09
C GLU A 88 0.08 -12.06 -21.65
N GLU A 89 -0.48 -11.29 -22.58
CA GLU A 89 0.20 -10.13 -23.16
C GLU A 89 0.41 -9.03 -22.12
N TYR A 90 -0.56 -8.83 -21.23
CA TYR A 90 -0.40 -7.92 -20.09
C TYR A 90 0.68 -8.43 -19.11
N LEU A 91 0.59 -9.72 -18.74
CA LEU A 91 1.49 -10.32 -17.77
C LEU A 91 2.93 -10.44 -18.27
N SER A 92 3.14 -10.61 -19.59
CA SER A 92 4.48 -10.69 -20.18
C SER A 92 5.22 -9.36 -20.06
N ILE A 93 4.53 -8.23 -20.30
CA ILE A 93 5.09 -6.88 -20.14
C ILE A 93 5.41 -6.62 -18.66
N VAL A 94 4.51 -6.99 -17.75
CA VAL A 94 4.79 -6.87 -16.31
C VAL A 94 5.99 -7.73 -15.92
N GLY A 95 6.08 -8.96 -16.44
CA GLY A 95 7.21 -9.85 -16.21
C GLY A 95 8.54 -9.29 -16.68
N GLU A 96 8.60 -8.78 -17.91
CA GLU A 96 9.78 -8.12 -18.47
C GLU A 96 10.21 -6.93 -17.59
N PHE A 97 9.25 -6.10 -17.18
CA PHE A 97 9.51 -4.98 -16.27
C PHE A 97 10.12 -5.46 -14.94
N MET A 98 9.52 -6.47 -14.31
CA MET A 98 9.99 -7.01 -13.03
C MET A 98 11.43 -7.53 -13.15
N GLU A 99 11.73 -8.27 -14.20
CA GLU A 99 13.08 -8.80 -14.44
C GLU A 99 14.09 -7.70 -14.70
N ALA A 100 13.74 -6.69 -15.50
CA ALA A 100 14.60 -5.55 -15.80
C ALA A 100 14.92 -4.73 -14.53
N VAL A 101 13.91 -4.44 -13.69
CA VAL A 101 14.07 -3.69 -12.45
C VAL A 101 14.97 -4.44 -11.48
N VAL A 102 14.72 -5.72 -11.24
CA VAL A 102 15.52 -6.52 -10.29
C VAL A 102 16.94 -6.72 -10.80
N LYS A 103 17.14 -6.89 -12.12
CA LYS A 103 18.47 -6.97 -12.72
C LYS A 103 19.26 -5.67 -12.54
N ARG A 104 18.61 -4.52 -12.72
CA ARG A 104 19.26 -3.20 -12.60
C ARG A 104 19.46 -2.78 -11.14
N TRP A 105 18.50 -3.07 -10.27
CA TRP A 105 18.47 -2.72 -8.86
C TRP A 105 18.07 -3.93 -8.00
N PRO A 106 19.01 -4.83 -7.67
CA PRO A 106 18.70 -6.09 -6.97
C PRO A 106 18.12 -5.94 -5.55
N LYS A 107 18.22 -4.74 -4.97
CA LYS A 107 17.70 -4.43 -3.62
C LYS A 107 16.49 -3.49 -3.65
N ALA A 108 15.92 -3.23 -4.82
CA ALA A 108 14.73 -2.41 -4.93
C ALA A 108 13.56 -3.08 -4.20
N ILE A 109 12.75 -2.25 -3.52
CA ILE A 109 11.44 -2.64 -3.00
C ILE A 109 10.43 -2.23 -4.06
N ILE A 110 9.61 -3.18 -4.52
CA ILE A 110 8.62 -2.91 -5.56
C ILE A 110 7.23 -2.90 -4.94
N GLN A 111 6.60 -1.74 -4.97
CA GLN A 111 5.21 -1.55 -4.54
C GLN A 111 4.31 -1.53 -5.78
N PHE A 112 3.31 -2.41 -5.80
CA PHE A 112 2.20 -2.35 -6.75
C PHE A 112 1.07 -1.50 -6.17
N GLU A 113 0.56 -0.57 -6.98
CA GLU A 113 -0.45 0.43 -6.58
C GLU A 113 -1.53 0.54 -7.66
N ASP A 114 -2.81 0.61 -7.27
CA ASP A 114 -3.95 0.86 -8.16
C ASP A 114 -4.08 -0.16 -9.32
N PHE A 115 -3.60 -1.39 -9.10
CA PHE A 115 -3.81 -2.46 -10.07
C PHE A 115 -5.25 -2.92 -10.00
N GLN A 116 -5.85 -3.23 -11.17
CA GLN A 116 -7.10 -3.95 -11.18
C GLN A 116 -6.96 -5.23 -10.36
N MET A 117 -7.98 -5.51 -9.54
CA MET A 117 -7.91 -6.52 -8.49
C MET A 117 -7.41 -7.89 -8.99
N LYS A 118 -7.88 -8.34 -10.18
CA LYS A 118 -7.39 -9.57 -10.82
C LYS A 118 -5.87 -9.59 -11.01
N TRP A 119 -5.29 -8.49 -11.47
CA TRP A 119 -3.85 -8.39 -11.75
C TRP A 119 -3.03 -8.20 -10.50
N ALA A 120 -3.53 -7.45 -9.52
CA ALA A 120 -2.89 -7.31 -8.22
C ALA A 120 -2.62 -8.69 -7.57
N PHE A 121 -3.59 -9.62 -7.68
CA PHE A 121 -3.42 -10.97 -7.16
C PHE A 121 -2.46 -11.83 -7.97
N GLU A 122 -2.61 -11.85 -9.29
CA GLU A 122 -1.75 -12.68 -10.14
C GLU A 122 -0.28 -12.26 -10.00
N THR A 123 0.01 -10.95 -9.99
CA THR A 123 1.38 -10.45 -9.82
C THR A 123 1.91 -10.76 -8.41
N LEU A 124 1.12 -10.53 -7.35
CA LEU A 124 1.55 -10.83 -5.98
C LEU A 124 1.82 -12.33 -5.80
N LYS A 125 0.95 -13.21 -6.33
CA LYS A 125 1.13 -14.67 -6.29
C LYS A 125 2.43 -15.09 -6.99
N GLN A 126 2.68 -14.55 -8.19
CA GLN A 126 3.81 -14.94 -9.02
C GLN A 126 5.15 -14.47 -8.44
N TYR A 127 5.19 -13.27 -7.88
CA TYR A 127 6.48 -12.60 -7.60
C TYR A 127 6.84 -12.52 -6.09
N ARG A 128 5.89 -12.64 -5.15
CA ARG A 128 6.15 -12.43 -3.71
C ARG A 128 7.19 -13.36 -3.08
N LYS A 129 7.39 -14.55 -3.66
CA LYS A 129 8.39 -15.52 -3.18
C LYS A 129 9.77 -15.32 -3.81
N ARG A 130 9.85 -14.55 -4.90
CA ARG A 130 11.05 -14.36 -5.71
C ARG A 130 11.69 -12.99 -5.45
N PHE A 131 10.88 -11.96 -5.21
CA PHE A 131 11.32 -10.58 -5.14
C PHE A 131 10.77 -9.88 -3.88
N CYS A 132 11.44 -8.80 -3.45
CA CYS A 132 10.97 -7.96 -2.35
C CYS A 132 9.87 -7.02 -2.86
N ILE A 133 8.62 -7.49 -2.77
CA ILE A 133 7.45 -6.78 -3.30
C ILE A 133 6.31 -6.79 -2.31
N PHE A 134 5.41 -5.82 -2.47
CA PHE A 134 4.09 -5.82 -1.83
C PHE A 134 3.08 -5.05 -2.68
N ASN A 135 1.80 -5.20 -2.35
CA ASN A 135 0.72 -4.38 -2.92
C ASN A 135 0.03 -3.61 -1.78
N ASP A 136 -0.09 -2.28 -1.92
CA ASP A 136 -0.62 -1.43 -0.84
C ASP A 136 -2.13 -1.59 -0.67
N ASP A 137 -2.87 -1.67 -1.79
CA ASP A 137 -4.33 -1.87 -1.79
C ASP A 137 -4.75 -3.11 -0.97
N ILE A 138 -3.93 -4.16 -1.02
CA ILE A 138 -4.15 -5.42 -0.31
C ILE A 138 -3.50 -5.37 1.08
N GLN A 139 -2.17 -5.23 1.14
CA GLN A 139 -1.40 -5.43 2.37
C GLN A 139 -1.29 -4.15 3.21
N GLY A 140 -1.22 -2.99 2.57
CA GLY A 140 -1.22 -1.68 3.21
C GLY A 140 -2.56 -1.39 3.89
N THR A 141 -3.67 -1.54 3.16
CA THR A 141 -5.04 -1.42 3.68
C THR A 141 -5.27 -2.35 4.86
N ALA A 142 -4.89 -3.63 4.73
CA ALA A 142 -5.03 -4.61 5.80
C ALA A 142 -4.19 -4.24 7.05
N GLY A 143 -2.99 -3.69 6.84
CA GLY A 143 -2.12 -3.21 7.91
C GLY A 143 -2.73 -2.05 8.69
N VAL A 144 -3.20 -1.00 8.00
CA VAL A 144 -3.81 0.17 8.63
C VAL A 144 -5.10 -0.20 9.35
N ALA A 145 -5.95 -1.06 8.75
CA ALA A 145 -7.16 -1.53 9.39
C ALA A 145 -6.88 -2.31 10.68
N LEU A 146 -5.91 -3.24 10.67
CA LEU A 146 -5.51 -3.97 11.86
C LEU A 146 -4.98 -3.03 12.96
N VAL A 147 -4.18 -2.02 12.60
CA VAL A 147 -3.71 -1.02 13.56
C VAL A 147 -4.88 -0.25 14.18
N GLY A 148 -5.88 0.12 13.38
CA GLY A 148 -7.12 0.73 13.87
C GLY A 148 -7.85 -0.16 14.88
N LEU A 149 -8.05 -1.44 14.53
CA LEU A 149 -8.70 -2.44 15.38
C LEU A 149 -7.94 -2.69 16.70
N LEU A 150 -6.62 -2.78 16.67
CA LEU A 150 -5.81 -2.89 17.90
C LEU A 150 -5.86 -1.60 18.73
N GLY A 151 -5.98 -0.45 18.06
CA GLY A 151 -6.18 0.85 18.69
C GLY A 151 -7.48 0.92 19.49
N THR A 152 -8.58 0.32 19.01
CA THR A 152 -9.86 0.33 19.73
C THR A 152 -9.80 -0.45 21.04
N VAL A 153 -9.13 -1.62 21.05
CA VAL A 153 -8.91 -2.41 22.28
C VAL A 153 -8.15 -1.58 23.32
N ARG A 154 -7.10 -0.86 22.90
CA ARG A 154 -6.36 0.04 23.79
C ARG A 154 -7.19 1.21 24.27
N ALA A 155 -8.03 1.79 23.41
CA ALA A 155 -8.92 2.89 23.76
C ALA A 155 -9.97 2.49 24.80
N GLN A 156 -10.36 1.21 24.84
CA GLN A 156 -11.21 0.63 25.89
C GLN A 156 -10.46 0.38 27.21
N GLY A 157 -9.16 0.67 27.29
CA GLY A 157 -8.33 0.39 28.46
C GLY A 157 -7.99 -1.10 28.61
N GLN A 158 -8.25 -1.92 27.58
CA GLN A 158 -7.97 -3.35 27.62
C GLN A 158 -6.54 -3.67 27.18
N PRO A 159 -5.91 -4.72 27.74
CA PRO A 159 -4.67 -5.28 27.22
C PRO A 159 -4.83 -5.71 25.75
N LEU A 160 -3.78 -5.57 24.94
CA LEU A 160 -3.81 -6.01 23.53
C LEU A 160 -4.13 -7.50 23.35
N ALA A 161 -3.84 -8.34 24.35
CA ALA A 161 -4.21 -9.75 24.34
C ALA A 161 -5.74 -9.96 24.24
N ASP A 162 -6.54 -9.01 24.72
CA ASP A 162 -8.00 -9.06 24.63
C ASP A 162 -8.53 -8.86 23.21
N PHE A 163 -7.67 -8.47 22.26
CA PHE A 163 -8.02 -8.46 20.84
C PHE A 163 -8.51 -9.83 20.35
N ALA A 164 -7.96 -10.93 20.88
CA ALA A 164 -8.40 -12.28 20.56
C ALA A 164 -9.87 -12.56 20.93
N ASN A 165 -10.42 -11.80 21.88
CA ASN A 165 -11.79 -11.94 22.37
C ASN A 165 -12.78 -11.05 21.62
N GLN A 166 -12.30 -10.16 20.75
CA GLN A 166 -13.15 -9.26 19.99
C GLN A 166 -13.89 -10.01 18.89
N LYS A 167 -15.19 -9.71 18.74
CA LYS A 167 -15.99 -10.20 17.61
C LYS A 167 -15.96 -9.17 16.50
N ILE A 168 -15.43 -9.56 15.34
CA ILE A 168 -15.23 -8.66 14.21
C ILE A 168 -16.09 -9.15 13.05
N VAL A 169 -16.92 -8.24 12.53
CA VAL A 169 -17.75 -8.48 11.34
C VAL A 169 -17.24 -7.58 10.23
N VAL A 170 -16.82 -8.16 9.12
CA VAL A 170 -16.40 -7.44 7.91
C VAL A 170 -17.55 -7.44 6.91
N VAL A 171 -17.98 -6.25 6.49
CA VAL A 171 -19.08 -6.06 5.54
C VAL A 171 -18.51 -5.63 4.18
N GLY A 172 -18.77 -6.44 3.15
CA GLY A 172 -18.33 -6.23 1.78
C GLY A 172 -16.97 -6.88 1.49
N VAL A 173 -16.96 -7.90 0.62
CA VAL A 173 -15.73 -8.56 0.15
C VAL A 173 -15.44 -8.35 -1.33
N GLY A 174 -16.19 -7.49 -2.01
CA GLY A 174 -15.97 -7.23 -3.42
C GLY A 174 -16.47 -8.39 -4.27
N THR A 175 -17.54 -8.14 -5.01
CA THR A 175 -18.43 -9.16 -5.56
C THR A 175 -17.94 -9.98 -6.77
N LEU A 176 -16.65 -10.18 -7.00
CA LEU A 176 -16.21 -10.80 -8.27
C LEU A 176 -15.43 -12.10 -8.17
N LEU A 177 -15.32 -12.72 -7.00
CA LEU A 177 -14.59 -13.98 -6.95
C LEU A 177 -15.05 -15.00 -5.89
N PHE A 178 -16.17 -14.83 -5.19
CA PHE A 178 -16.52 -15.79 -4.13
C PHE A 178 -16.75 -17.22 -4.63
N HIS A 179 -17.30 -17.40 -5.85
CA HIS A 179 -17.52 -18.73 -6.45
C HIS A 179 -16.28 -19.34 -7.13
N LEU A 180 -15.23 -18.55 -7.42
CA LEU A 180 -13.96 -19.06 -7.98
C LEU A 180 -12.85 -19.19 -6.93
N ILE A 181 -12.94 -18.44 -5.81
CA ILE A 181 -11.99 -18.52 -4.68
C ILE A 181 -12.04 -19.89 -4.00
N GLN A 182 -13.18 -20.59 -4.04
CA GLN A 182 -13.30 -21.94 -3.48
C GLN A 182 -12.34 -22.94 -4.16
N PHE A 183 -11.90 -22.67 -5.39
CA PHE A 183 -11.01 -23.55 -6.16
C PHE A 183 -9.56 -23.07 -6.27
N LEU A 184 -9.24 -21.81 -5.93
CA LEU A 184 -7.94 -21.20 -6.24
C LEU A 184 -7.13 -20.66 -5.06
N TRP A 185 -7.60 -20.83 -3.81
CA TRP A 185 -6.87 -20.56 -2.56
C TRP A 185 -5.99 -19.29 -2.63
N LEU A 186 -6.64 -18.11 -2.62
CA LEU A 186 -5.96 -16.82 -2.53
C LEU A 186 -6.48 -16.05 -1.31
N PRO A 187 -5.74 -16.06 -0.18
CA PRO A 187 -6.22 -15.56 1.11
C PRO A 187 -6.41 -14.03 1.17
N ASP A 188 -6.05 -13.32 0.10
CA ASP A 188 -6.00 -11.86 0.09
C ASP A 188 -6.94 -11.22 -0.96
N SER A 189 -7.85 -12.00 -1.57
CA SER A 189 -8.61 -11.70 -2.81
C SER A 189 -9.52 -10.44 -2.82
N SER A 190 -9.58 -9.69 -1.73
CA SER A 190 -10.12 -8.34 -1.64
C SER A 190 -9.58 -7.61 -0.42
N ALA A 191 -9.74 -6.29 -0.35
CA ALA A 191 -9.36 -5.51 0.82
C ALA A 191 -10.00 -6.07 2.11
N GLY A 192 -11.30 -6.43 2.07
CA GLY A 192 -12.01 -7.03 3.20
C GLY A 192 -11.40 -8.37 3.66
N LEU A 193 -11.03 -9.24 2.71
CA LEU A 193 -10.35 -10.50 3.02
C LEU A 193 -8.92 -10.29 3.53
N GLY A 194 -8.18 -9.33 2.98
CA GLY A 194 -6.85 -8.96 3.46
C GLY A 194 -6.87 -8.52 4.92
N VAL A 195 -7.83 -7.65 5.29
CA VAL A 195 -8.04 -7.21 6.67
C VAL A 195 -8.35 -8.39 7.58
N LEU A 196 -9.27 -9.27 7.16
CA LEU A 196 -9.67 -10.44 7.91
C LEU A 196 -8.50 -11.40 8.14
N ASN A 197 -7.75 -11.71 7.08
CA ASN A 197 -6.59 -12.58 7.11
C ASN A 197 -5.50 -12.01 8.03
N MET A 198 -5.20 -10.71 7.95
CA MET A 198 -4.24 -10.07 8.84
C MET A 198 -4.70 -10.09 10.31
N ALA A 199 -5.99 -9.88 10.57
CA ALA A 199 -6.53 -9.92 11.93
C ALA A 199 -6.49 -11.33 12.52
N VAL A 200 -6.87 -12.36 11.75
CA VAL A 200 -6.74 -13.77 12.17
C VAL A 200 -5.29 -14.13 12.43
N GLN A 201 -4.36 -13.76 11.53
CA GLN A 201 -2.93 -13.99 11.74
C GLN A 201 -2.39 -13.29 12.99
N ALA A 202 -2.88 -12.08 13.29
CA ALA A 202 -2.51 -11.36 14.50
C ALA A 202 -2.98 -12.10 15.76
N VAL A 203 -4.24 -12.56 15.79
CA VAL A 203 -4.78 -13.33 16.91
C VAL A 203 -4.04 -14.66 17.07
N SER A 204 -3.81 -15.38 15.98
CA SER A 204 -3.00 -16.61 15.96
C SER A 204 -1.62 -16.43 16.61
N LYS A 205 -0.94 -15.31 16.32
CA LYS A 205 0.36 -14.97 16.92
C LYS A 205 0.26 -14.61 18.40
N MET A 206 -0.87 -14.04 18.85
CA MET A 206 -1.08 -13.67 20.25
C MET A 206 -1.45 -14.86 21.13
N THR A 207 -2.27 -15.79 20.62
CA THR A 207 -2.83 -16.90 21.40
C THR A 207 -2.00 -18.18 21.32
N ALA A 208 -1.03 -18.26 20.41
CA ALA A 208 -0.34 -19.49 20.03
C ALA A 208 -1.30 -20.65 19.64
N ASN A 209 -2.57 -20.34 19.35
CA ASN A 209 -3.62 -21.30 19.02
C ASN A 209 -4.47 -20.74 17.87
N ASN A 210 -4.30 -21.33 16.68
CA ASN A 210 -4.98 -20.89 15.47
C ASN A 210 -6.49 -21.25 15.45
N GLU A 211 -6.93 -22.28 16.18
CA GLU A 211 -8.35 -22.68 16.16
C GLU A 211 -9.24 -21.69 16.91
N THR A 212 -8.72 -21.04 17.94
CA THR A 212 -9.46 -20.01 18.68
C THR A 212 -9.55 -18.72 17.89
N ALA A 213 -8.52 -18.42 17.08
CA ALA A 213 -8.41 -17.19 16.32
C ALA A 213 -9.56 -17.00 15.34
N ALA A 214 -9.98 -18.04 14.62
CA ALA A 214 -10.94 -17.91 13.54
C ALA A 214 -12.42 -17.84 13.99
N ARG A 215 -12.72 -18.17 15.26
CA ARG A 215 -14.10 -18.31 15.77
C ARG A 215 -14.86 -16.99 15.93
N ASN A 216 -14.15 -15.88 16.06
CA ASN A 216 -14.73 -14.56 16.36
C ASN A 216 -14.79 -13.62 15.15
N PHE A 217 -14.47 -14.12 13.95
CA PHE A 217 -14.39 -13.34 12.73
C PHE A 217 -15.47 -13.77 11.74
N PHE A 218 -16.25 -12.78 11.26
CA PHE A 218 -17.42 -12.99 10.41
C PHE A 218 -17.34 -12.12 9.16
N LEU A 219 -17.99 -12.58 8.09
CA LEU A 219 -18.03 -11.92 6.80
C LEU A 219 -19.48 -11.79 6.33
N ILE A 220 -19.81 -10.67 5.68
CA ILE A 220 -21.12 -10.42 5.05
C ILE A 220 -20.89 -9.80 3.66
N ASP A 221 -21.59 -10.26 2.62
CA ASP A 221 -21.51 -9.70 1.27
C ASP A 221 -22.89 -9.48 0.63
N LYS A 222 -22.95 -8.71 -0.47
CA LYS A 222 -24.21 -8.23 -1.08
C LYS A 222 -25.13 -9.34 -1.61
N ASP A 223 -24.56 -10.48 -2.00
CA ASP A 223 -25.29 -11.56 -2.68
C ASP A 223 -25.58 -12.79 -1.79
N VAL A 224 -25.38 -12.69 -0.46
CA VAL A 224 -25.75 -13.78 0.46
C VAL A 224 -26.59 -13.26 1.63
N SER A 225 -27.83 -13.73 1.66
CA SER A 225 -28.76 -13.65 2.78
C SER A 225 -28.07 -14.09 4.08
N PHE A 226 -27.80 -13.17 5.00
CA PHE A 226 -27.53 -13.38 6.44
C PHE A 226 -26.70 -14.61 6.91
N SER A 227 -25.91 -15.26 6.05
CA SER A 227 -25.02 -16.34 6.47
C SER A 227 -23.79 -15.70 7.11
N ALA A 228 -23.77 -15.64 8.44
CA ALA A 228 -22.57 -15.28 9.17
C ALA A 228 -21.51 -16.37 8.91
N PHE A 229 -20.52 -16.12 8.06
CA PHE A 229 -19.53 -17.14 7.73
C PHE A 229 -18.52 -17.32 8.86
N LYS A 230 -18.36 -18.54 9.36
CA LYS A 230 -17.36 -18.89 10.38
C LYS A 230 -16.11 -19.44 9.70
N LEU A 231 -14.96 -18.83 9.98
CA LEU A 231 -13.67 -19.38 9.56
C LEU A 231 -13.30 -20.54 10.50
N GLN A 232 -13.06 -21.74 9.98
CA GLN A 232 -12.50 -22.86 10.76
C GLN A 232 -11.30 -23.46 10.03
N GLN A 233 -10.18 -23.63 10.74
CA GLN A 233 -8.98 -24.27 10.22
C GLN A 233 -9.11 -25.79 10.32
N SER A 234 -8.95 -26.53 9.21
CA SER A 234 -8.87 -27.99 9.22
C SER A 234 -7.44 -28.46 8.97
N PHE A 235 -6.93 -29.34 9.83
CA PHE A 235 -5.63 -29.98 9.68
C PHE A 235 -5.72 -31.21 8.78
N LEU A 236 -5.05 -31.17 7.62
CA LEU A 236 -4.52 -32.37 6.96
C LEU A 236 -2.99 -32.17 6.85
N SER A 237 -2.23 -33.09 7.44
CA SER A 237 -0.74 -33.08 7.63
C SER A 237 0.08 -32.93 6.33
N PRO A 238 1.44 -32.85 6.37
CA PRO A 238 2.36 -32.11 7.23
C PRO A 238 3.06 -30.97 6.44
N LEU A 239 2.35 -30.36 5.49
CA LEU A 239 2.77 -29.13 4.82
C LEU A 239 1.78 -28.05 5.25
N HIS A 240 2.21 -27.15 6.13
CA HIS A 240 1.42 -26.06 6.72
C HIS A 240 0.51 -25.36 5.69
N THR A 241 -0.70 -25.87 5.50
CA THR A 241 -1.71 -25.34 4.58
C THR A 241 -2.97 -25.14 5.40
N LEU A 242 -3.33 -23.88 5.66
CA LEU A 242 -4.59 -23.51 6.30
C LEU A 242 -5.73 -23.80 5.32
N LEU A 243 -6.50 -24.85 5.59
CA LEU A 243 -7.78 -25.11 4.94
C LEU A 243 -8.86 -24.36 5.74
N TYR A 244 -9.51 -23.36 5.13
CA TYR A 244 -10.65 -22.66 5.73
C TYR A 244 -11.93 -23.34 5.27
N VAL A 245 -12.64 -23.99 6.19
CA VAL A 245 -13.94 -24.61 5.89
C VAL A 245 -15.05 -23.63 6.26
N LEU A 246 -15.89 -23.33 5.28
CA LEU A 246 -17.07 -22.48 5.40
C LEU A 246 -18.28 -23.36 5.76
N TYR A 247 -19.03 -22.99 6.79
CA TYR A 247 -20.33 -23.58 7.11
C TYR A 247 -21.39 -22.48 7.13
N ASP A 248 -22.58 -22.78 6.60
CA ASP A 248 -23.80 -22.03 6.91
C ASP A 248 -24.14 -22.26 8.40
N ILE A 249 -24.47 -21.19 9.12
CA ILE A 249 -24.90 -21.23 10.53
C ILE A 249 -26.42 -21.35 10.61
#